data_AF-A0A538JHA8-F1
#
_entry.id   AF-A0A538JHA8-F1
#
_cell.length_a   1.000
_cell.length_b   1.000
_cell.length_c   1.000
_cell.angle_alpha   90.00
_cell.angle_beta   90.00
_cell.angle_gamma   90.00
#
_symmetry.space_group_name_H-M   'P 1'
#
loop_
_entity.id
_entity.type
_entity.pdbx_description
1 polymer ?
#
loop_
_entity_poly.entity_id
_entity_poly.type
_entity_poly.pdbx_seq_one_letter_code
_entity_poly.pdbx_strand_id
1 'polypeptide(L)'
;MAQTETEVVQGIGSDYANKYGFSNSDEAENYFFKSGRGLSHELVDAISMHKKEPDWMRKFRHKSLDYFLARPLPTWGGNVAEIDFDNIYYYIKPTEKQANSWEDLPADIKDTWDKLGIPEAEKKYLAGVGAQYESEVVYHKLQEDLEKKGVIFLDTDSALREHEELFKQYFGTVIPQNDNKFAALNSAVWSGGSFIYVPPGVHIEMPLQAYFRINAENMGQFERTLILVDEGAYVHYVEGCTAPIYSTDSLHSAVVEIIVKKGGRARYTTIQNWSNNVYNLVTKRAVAYEDATMEWVDGNLGSKLTMK
;
A
#
# COMPACT_ATOMS: atom_id res chain seq x y z
N MET A 1 -36.36 16.99 17.98
CA MET A 1 -35.51 18.15 17.61
C MET A 1 -34.54 17.65 16.55
N ALA A 2 -34.48 18.29 15.40
CA ALA A 2 -33.51 17.93 14.36
C ALA A 2 -32.12 18.22 14.91
N GLN A 3 -31.22 17.23 14.89
CA GLN A 3 -29.82 17.43 15.23
C GLN A 3 -29.24 18.47 14.26
N THR A 4 -28.47 19.41 14.79
CA THR A 4 -27.78 20.39 13.95
C THR A 4 -26.71 19.66 13.13
N GLU A 5 -26.44 20.11 11.90
CA GLU A 5 -25.42 19.51 11.04
C GLU A 5 -24.06 19.43 11.75
N THR A 6 -23.75 20.40 12.62
CA THR A 6 -22.56 20.42 13.48
C THR A 6 -22.50 19.27 14.48
N GLU A 7 -23.63 18.91 15.12
CA GLU A 7 -23.71 17.77 16.06
C GLU A 7 -23.61 16.43 15.32
N VAL A 8 -24.16 16.37 14.10
CA VAL A 8 -24.01 15.19 13.23
C VAL A 8 -22.56 15.01 12.82
N VAL A 9 -21.86 16.08 12.40
CA VAL A 9 -20.44 16.04 12.04
C VAL A 9 -19.55 15.67 13.22
N GLN A 10 -19.84 16.15 14.44
CA GLN A 10 -19.10 15.78 15.65
C GLN A 10 -19.29 14.31 16.06
N GLY A 11 -20.41 13.68 15.70
CA GLY A 11 -20.65 12.26 15.93
C GLY A 11 -20.02 11.33 14.89
N ILE A 12 -19.60 11.84 13.73
CA ILE A 12 -18.93 11.04 12.69
C ILE A 12 -17.51 10.70 13.18
N GLY A 13 -17.28 9.41 13.44
CA GLY A 13 -15.99 8.90 13.95
C GLY A 13 -15.89 8.80 15.47
N SER A 14 -16.94 9.15 16.23
CA SER A 14 -16.93 9.01 17.70
C SER A 14 -16.80 7.57 18.18
N ASP A 15 -17.20 6.60 17.35
CA ASP A 15 -17.05 5.16 17.59
C ASP A 15 -15.79 4.57 16.94
N TYR A 16 -15.00 5.36 16.19
CA TYR A 16 -13.82 4.88 15.46
C TYR A 16 -12.81 4.21 16.39
N ALA A 17 -12.53 4.81 17.56
CA ALA A 17 -11.63 4.24 18.55
C ALA A 17 -12.07 2.85 19.03
N ASN A 18 -13.38 2.64 19.21
CA ASN A 18 -13.94 1.38 19.68
C ASN A 18 -14.05 0.33 18.55
N LYS A 19 -14.24 0.77 17.31
CA LYS A 19 -14.54 -0.09 16.16
C LYS A 19 -13.30 -0.47 15.34
N TYR A 20 -12.33 0.43 15.26
CA TYR A 20 -11.13 0.33 14.42
C TYR A 20 -9.82 0.69 15.16
N GLY A 21 -9.89 1.40 16.29
CA GLY A 21 -8.73 1.90 17.03
C GLY A 21 -8.04 0.92 18.00
N PHE A 22 -8.34 -0.37 17.94
CA PHE A 22 -7.79 -1.37 18.87
C PHE A 22 -6.35 -1.77 18.50
N SER A 23 -5.47 -1.84 19.51
CA SER A 23 -4.10 -2.35 19.45
C SER A 23 -3.86 -3.32 20.60
N ASN A 24 -3.27 -4.51 20.37
CA ASN A 24 -2.82 -5.36 21.48
C ASN A 24 -1.37 -5.03 21.82
N SER A 25 -1.09 -4.68 23.08
CA SER A 25 0.25 -4.30 23.55
C SER A 25 1.28 -5.43 23.47
N ASP A 26 0.84 -6.69 23.48
CA ASP A 26 1.70 -7.87 23.46
C ASP A 26 2.19 -8.23 22.04
N GLU A 27 1.70 -7.53 20.99
CA GLU A 27 2.04 -7.78 19.57
C GLU A 27 3.39 -7.16 19.15
N ALA A 28 3.86 -6.11 19.83
CA ALA A 28 5.02 -5.31 19.41
C ALA A 28 6.40 -5.99 19.63
N GLU A 29 6.44 -7.12 20.35
CA GLU A 29 7.69 -7.81 20.72
C GLU A 29 8.00 -9.06 19.87
N ASN A 30 7.07 -9.57 19.06
CA ASN A 30 7.21 -10.85 18.34
C ASN A 30 7.37 -10.72 16.81
N TYR A 31 8.18 -9.79 16.32
CA TYR A 31 8.48 -9.67 14.88
C TYR A 31 9.60 -10.63 14.42
N PHE A 32 9.45 -11.25 13.25
CA PHE A 32 10.52 -12.07 12.65
C PHE A 32 11.78 -11.25 12.33
N PHE A 33 11.61 -10.03 11.84
CA PHE A 33 12.71 -9.07 11.66
C PHE A 33 12.21 -7.64 11.88
N LYS A 34 13.02 -6.83 12.53
CA LYS A 34 12.79 -5.39 12.70
C LYS A 34 14.10 -4.66 12.42
N SER A 35 14.06 -3.70 11.50
CA SER A 35 15.26 -2.92 11.17
C SER A 35 15.71 -2.06 12.36
N GLY A 36 16.95 -1.56 12.30
CA GLY A 36 17.31 -0.38 13.09
C GLY A 36 16.47 0.83 12.69
N ARG A 37 16.50 1.88 13.50
CA ARG A 37 15.88 3.17 13.16
C ARG A 37 16.74 3.92 12.14
N GLY A 38 16.07 4.74 11.32
CA GLY A 38 16.74 5.59 10.33
C GLY A 38 16.99 4.90 8.99
N LEU A 39 17.47 5.68 8.02
CA LEU A 39 17.75 5.24 6.66
C LEU A 39 19.26 5.10 6.44
N SER A 40 19.67 3.97 5.86
CA SER A 40 21.05 3.77 5.45
C SER A 40 21.15 2.83 4.24
N HIS A 41 22.32 2.79 3.61
CA HIS A 41 22.55 1.83 2.52
C HIS A 41 22.55 0.39 3.04
N GLU A 42 23.00 0.16 4.28
CA GLU A 42 22.96 -1.15 4.94
C GLU A 42 21.52 -1.63 5.16
N LEU A 43 20.59 -0.71 5.51
CA LEU A 43 19.16 -1.03 5.57
C LEU A 43 18.63 -1.44 4.20
N VAL A 44 18.96 -0.69 3.14
CA VAL A 44 18.55 -1.01 1.77
C VAL A 44 19.07 -2.40 1.36
N ASP A 45 20.30 -2.73 1.71
CA ASP A 45 20.88 -4.05 1.50
C ASP A 45 20.13 -5.15 2.26
N ALA A 46 19.79 -4.90 3.52
CA ALA A 46 19.02 -5.82 4.33
C ALA A 46 17.64 -6.08 3.71
N ILE A 47 16.90 -5.04 3.33
CA ILE A 47 15.58 -5.17 2.68
C ILE A 47 15.70 -6.05 1.43
N SER A 48 16.65 -5.72 0.54
CA SER A 48 16.84 -6.43 -0.72
C SER A 48 17.22 -7.90 -0.52
N MET A 49 18.11 -8.18 0.46
CA MET A 49 18.51 -9.53 0.84
C MET A 49 17.34 -10.33 1.43
N HIS A 50 16.56 -9.75 2.34
CA HIS A 50 15.41 -10.41 2.96
C HIS A 50 14.31 -10.74 1.95
N LYS A 51 14.10 -9.86 0.97
CA LYS A 51 13.12 -10.03 -0.11
C LYS A 51 13.63 -10.86 -1.29
N LYS A 52 14.92 -11.22 -1.30
CA LYS A 52 15.60 -11.99 -2.36
C LYS A 52 15.44 -11.35 -3.74
N GLU A 53 15.65 -10.04 -3.81
CA GLU A 53 15.45 -9.27 -5.03
C GLU A 53 16.58 -9.44 -6.05
N PRO A 54 16.32 -9.23 -7.34
CA PRO A 54 17.37 -9.16 -8.36
C PRO A 54 18.25 -7.90 -8.17
N ASP A 55 19.51 -8.00 -8.60
CA ASP A 55 20.54 -6.96 -8.44
C ASP A 55 20.14 -5.58 -8.98
N TRP A 56 19.31 -5.53 -10.02
CA TRP A 56 18.89 -4.24 -10.59
C TRP A 56 17.93 -3.50 -9.64
N MET A 57 17.08 -4.22 -8.89
CA MET A 57 16.19 -3.61 -7.89
C MET A 57 17.00 -3.08 -6.71
N ARG A 58 18.00 -3.85 -6.26
CA ARG A 58 18.95 -3.38 -5.24
C ARG A 58 19.63 -2.06 -5.64
N LYS A 59 20.14 -1.98 -6.89
CA LYS A 59 20.75 -0.75 -7.44
C LYS A 59 19.75 0.39 -7.56
N PHE A 60 18.52 0.09 -7.97
CA PHE A 60 17.41 1.06 -8.03
C PHE A 60 17.15 1.67 -6.65
N ARG A 61 17.05 0.84 -5.60
CA ARG A 61 16.82 1.26 -4.21
C ARG A 61 17.94 2.17 -3.69
N HIS A 62 19.21 1.80 -3.86
CA HIS A 62 20.33 2.65 -3.42
C HIS A 62 20.33 4.01 -4.10
N LYS A 63 20.15 4.04 -5.42
CA LYS A 63 20.10 5.30 -6.17
C LYS A 63 18.89 6.16 -5.75
N SER A 64 17.79 5.53 -5.34
CA SER A 64 16.62 6.21 -4.77
C SER A 64 16.94 6.84 -3.42
N LEU A 65 17.69 6.13 -2.56
CA LEU A 65 18.17 6.67 -1.28
C LEU A 65 19.08 7.88 -1.50
N ASP A 66 20.00 7.82 -2.47
CA ASP A 66 20.85 8.96 -2.83
C ASP A 66 20.01 10.18 -3.24
N TYR A 67 18.97 9.97 -4.07
CA TYR A 67 18.06 11.04 -4.46
C TYR A 67 17.25 11.59 -3.28
N PHE A 68 16.82 10.74 -2.36
CA PHE A 68 16.19 11.19 -1.13
C PHE A 68 17.16 12.07 -0.35
N LEU A 69 18.34 11.57 0.02
CA LEU A 69 19.32 12.29 0.84
C LEU A 69 19.76 13.63 0.22
N ALA A 70 19.91 13.70 -1.10
CA ALA A 70 20.33 14.91 -1.79
C ALA A 70 19.23 15.98 -1.91
N ARG A 71 17.95 15.61 -1.77
CA ARG A 71 16.83 16.55 -1.94
C ARG A 71 16.41 17.20 -0.62
N PRO A 72 16.23 18.54 -0.59
CA PRO A 72 15.66 19.20 0.57
C PRO A 72 14.20 18.81 0.76
N LEU A 73 13.68 19.02 1.97
CA LEU A 73 12.25 18.93 2.22
C LEU A 73 11.50 20.01 1.43
N PRO A 74 10.29 19.72 0.91
CA PRO A 74 9.50 20.72 0.23
C PRO A 74 9.13 21.86 1.17
N THR A 75 9.21 23.09 0.67
CA THR A 75 8.83 24.31 1.39
C THR A 75 7.42 24.79 1.06
N TRP A 76 6.62 23.92 0.44
CA TRP A 76 5.25 24.18 -0.01
C TRP A 76 4.34 23.03 0.42
N GLY A 77 3.04 23.27 0.50
CA GLY A 77 2.08 22.31 1.04
C GLY A 77 2.04 22.35 2.57
N GLY A 78 1.89 21.19 3.21
CA GLY A 78 1.89 21.10 4.67
C GLY A 78 3.30 21.06 5.28
N ASN A 79 3.39 21.29 6.59
CA ASN A 79 4.65 21.22 7.31
C ASN A 79 5.11 19.76 7.46
N VAL A 80 6.18 19.40 6.75
CA VAL A 80 6.83 18.08 6.82
C VAL A 80 8.20 18.14 7.52
N ALA A 81 8.59 19.31 8.03
CA ALA A 81 9.88 19.50 8.72
C ALA A 81 9.92 18.84 10.11
N GLU A 82 8.75 18.50 10.67
CA GLU A 82 8.62 17.80 11.95
C GLU A 82 8.84 16.29 11.84
N ILE A 83 8.96 15.74 10.63
CA ILE A 83 9.18 14.31 10.44
C ILE A 83 10.62 13.97 10.82
N ASP A 84 10.78 13.20 11.90
CA ASP A 84 12.06 12.66 12.33
C ASP A 84 12.37 11.36 11.58
N PHE A 85 13.02 11.50 10.41
CA PHE A 85 13.37 10.36 9.56
C PHE A 85 14.36 9.39 10.22
N ASP A 86 15.14 9.82 11.21
CA ASP A 86 16.11 8.97 11.90
C ASP A 86 15.46 8.11 12.97
N ASN A 87 14.22 8.41 13.35
CA ASN A 87 13.48 7.72 14.40
C ASN A 87 12.39 6.76 13.88
N ILE A 88 12.32 6.55 12.58
CA ILE A 88 11.36 5.66 11.91
C ILE A 88 11.95 4.26 11.73
N TYR A 89 11.14 3.24 11.96
CA TYR A 89 11.39 1.88 11.46
C TYR A 89 10.87 1.74 10.04
N TYR A 90 11.75 1.51 9.08
CA TYR A 90 11.42 1.48 7.66
C TYR A 90 11.11 0.07 7.13
N TYR A 91 11.50 -0.97 7.87
CA TYR A 91 11.20 -2.34 7.49
C TYR A 91 10.95 -3.22 8.72
N ILE A 92 9.75 -3.80 8.79
CA ILE A 92 9.35 -4.75 9.82
C ILE A 92 8.72 -5.95 9.14
N LYS A 93 9.32 -7.12 9.30
CA LYS A 93 8.79 -8.38 8.80
C LYS A 93 8.01 -9.07 9.92
N PRO A 94 6.67 -9.15 9.84
CA PRO A 94 5.86 -9.69 10.93
C PRO A 94 5.98 -11.21 11.04
N THR A 95 5.89 -11.93 9.92
CA THR A 95 5.94 -13.40 9.88
C THR A 95 7.08 -13.88 8.99
N GLU A 96 7.59 -15.10 9.24
CA GLU A 96 8.64 -15.69 8.40
C GLU A 96 8.14 -15.97 6.97
N LYS A 97 6.87 -16.42 6.85
CA LYS A 97 6.21 -16.84 5.62
C LYS A 97 4.84 -16.18 5.47
N GLN A 98 4.42 -15.99 4.22
CA GLN A 98 3.06 -15.61 3.87
C GLN A 98 2.11 -16.80 4.11
N ALA A 99 0.86 -16.50 4.51
CA ALA A 99 -0.16 -17.53 4.69
C ALA A 99 -0.79 -17.88 3.34
N ASN A 100 -0.92 -19.18 3.05
CA ASN A 100 -1.52 -19.67 1.81
C ASN A 100 -3.05 -19.76 1.88
N SER A 101 -3.59 -19.82 3.10
CA SER A 101 -5.02 -19.91 3.36
C SER A 101 -5.40 -19.06 4.57
N TRP A 102 -6.70 -18.78 4.69
CA TRP A 102 -7.25 -18.06 5.84
C TRP A 102 -6.90 -18.78 7.15
N GLU A 103 -6.98 -20.11 7.14
CA GLU A 103 -6.71 -20.97 8.28
C GLU A 103 -5.24 -20.96 8.71
N ASP A 104 -4.33 -20.55 7.83
CA ASP A 104 -2.88 -20.48 8.12
C ASP A 104 -2.46 -19.13 8.75
N LEU A 105 -3.36 -18.14 8.79
CA LEU A 105 -3.03 -16.84 9.39
C LEU A 105 -2.85 -16.96 10.92
N PRO A 106 -1.87 -16.23 11.49
CA PRO A 106 -1.77 -16.03 12.94
C PRO A 106 -3.10 -15.55 13.57
N ALA A 107 -3.37 -16.00 14.79
CA ALA A 107 -4.67 -15.79 15.45
C ALA A 107 -5.00 -14.30 15.70
N ASP A 108 -3.99 -13.52 15.99
CA ASP A 108 -3.99 -12.06 16.14
C ASP A 108 -4.37 -11.33 14.83
N ILE A 109 -3.82 -11.78 13.70
CA ILE A 109 -4.17 -11.24 12.37
C ILE A 109 -5.62 -11.63 12.01
N LYS A 110 -6.04 -12.87 12.29
CA LYS A 110 -7.43 -13.32 12.04
C LYS A 110 -8.46 -12.49 12.80
N ASP A 111 -8.29 -12.34 14.12
CA ASP A 111 -9.25 -11.59 14.96
C ASP A 111 -9.39 -10.14 14.50
N THR A 112 -8.26 -9.53 14.14
CA THR A 112 -8.21 -8.20 13.55
C THR A 112 -9.07 -8.11 12.28
N TRP A 113 -8.94 -9.08 11.38
CA TRP A 113 -9.61 -9.06 10.09
C TRP A 113 -11.09 -9.45 10.17
N ASP A 114 -11.45 -10.35 11.09
CA ASP A 114 -12.84 -10.70 11.40
C ASP A 114 -13.61 -9.47 11.88
N LYS A 115 -13.01 -8.66 12.77
CA LYS A 115 -13.58 -7.38 13.22
C LYS A 115 -13.78 -6.37 12.09
N LEU A 116 -12.94 -6.43 11.06
CA LEU A 116 -13.03 -5.58 9.87
C LEU A 116 -14.05 -6.11 8.85
N GLY A 117 -14.57 -7.33 9.02
CA GLY A 117 -15.56 -7.94 8.14
C GLY A 117 -15.02 -8.38 6.77
N ILE A 118 -13.70 -8.53 6.63
CA ILE A 118 -13.05 -8.83 5.34
C ILE A 118 -13.48 -10.20 4.78
N PRO A 119 -13.59 -11.29 5.58
CA PRO A 119 -14.02 -12.60 5.06
C PRO A 119 -15.42 -12.62 4.45
N GLU A 120 -16.35 -11.85 5.00
CA GLU A 120 -17.70 -11.76 4.47
C GLU A 120 -17.74 -10.94 3.17
N ALA A 121 -16.93 -9.88 3.10
CA ALA A 121 -16.76 -9.09 1.88
C ALA A 121 -16.12 -9.93 0.76
N GLU A 122 -15.07 -10.72 1.07
CA GLU A 122 -14.41 -11.62 0.12
C GLU A 122 -15.40 -12.59 -0.53
N LYS A 123 -16.23 -13.25 0.28
CA LYS A 123 -17.18 -14.26 -0.21
C LYS A 123 -18.34 -13.69 -1.04
N LYS A 124 -18.71 -12.43 -0.84
CA LYS A 124 -19.92 -11.85 -1.45
C LYS A 124 -19.66 -10.83 -2.56
N TYR A 125 -18.53 -10.12 -2.53
CA TYR A 125 -18.36 -8.90 -3.31
C TYR A 125 -17.00 -8.73 -4.01
N LEU A 126 -16.02 -9.61 -3.79
CA LEU A 126 -14.64 -9.42 -4.28
C LEU A 126 -14.21 -10.52 -5.26
N ALA A 127 -13.49 -10.10 -6.30
CA ALA A 127 -12.85 -10.99 -7.29
C ALA A 127 -11.46 -11.48 -6.85
N GLY A 128 -10.87 -10.80 -5.86
CA GLY A 128 -9.61 -11.16 -5.25
C GLY A 128 -9.28 -10.20 -4.11
N VAL A 129 -8.47 -10.66 -3.15
CA VAL A 129 -8.08 -9.88 -1.98
C VAL A 129 -6.59 -10.02 -1.68
N GLY A 130 -5.93 -8.88 -1.46
CA GLY A 130 -4.58 -8.77 -0.93
C GLY A 130 -4.58 -8.15 0.47
N ALA A 131 -3.73 -8.64 1.35
CA ALA A 131 -3.71 -8.31 2.76
C ALA A 131 -2.32 -7.87 3.21
N GLN A 132 -2.07 -6.57 3.39
CA GLN A 132 -0.81 -6.08 3.93
C GLN A 132 -0.92 -5.75 5.41
N TYR A 133 0.00 -6.32 6.17
CA TYR A 133 0.20 -6.05 7.58
C TYR A 133 1.65 -5.61 7.80
N GLU A 134 1.84 -4.41 8.32
CA GLU A 134 3.14 -3.74 8.40
C GLU A 134 3.81 -3.60 7.00
N SER A 135 5.01 -4.14 6.81
CA SER A 135 5.78 -4.05 5.57
C SER A 135 5.52 -5.20 4.58
N GLU A 136 4.70 -6.20 4.91
CA GLU A 136 4.57 -7.43 4.10
C GLU A 136 3.10 -7.80 3.84
N VAL A 137 2.83 -8.32 2.65
CA VAL A 137 1.53 -8.93 2.33
C VAL A 137 1.47 -10.31 2.98
N VAL A 138 0.49 -10.53 3.85
CA VAL A 138 0.33 -11.75 4.67
C VAL A 138 -0.70 -12.73 4.12
N TYR A 139 -1.61 -12.29 3.23
CA TYR A 139 -2.62 -13.12 2.56
C TYR A 139 -2.91 -12.57 1.16
N HIS A 140 -3.07 -13.48 0.20
CA HIS A 140 -3.41 -13.14 -1.18
C HIS A 140 -4.27 -14.24 -1.79
N LYS A 141 -5.37 -13.88 -2.44
CA LYS A 141 -6.24 -14.83 -3.13
C LYS A 141 -6.91 -14.20 -4.34
N LEU A 142 -6.85 -14.89 -5.47
CA LEU A 142 -7.53 -14.53 -6.71
C LEU A 142 -8.52 -15.63 -7.08
N GLN A 143 -9.64 -15.29 -7.71
CA GLN A 143 -10.54 -16.30 -8.25
C GLN A 143 -9.86 -17.07 -9.40
N GLU A 144 -9.94 -18.40 -9.35
CA GLU A 144 -9.33 -19.28 -10.37
C GLU A 144 -9.75 -18.92 -11.82
N ASP A 145 -10.97 -18.42 -12.00
CA ASP A 145 -11.48 -18.04 -13.33
C ASP A 145 -10.80 -16.78 -13.89
N LEU A 146 -10.25 -15.91 -13.04
CA LEU A 146 -9.45 -14.77 -13.46
C LEU A 146 -8.01 -15.20 -13.79
N GLU A 147 -7.44 -16.12 -13.02
CA GLU A 147 -6.14 -16.74 -13.32
C GLU A 147 -6.17 -17.46 -14.67
N LYS A 148 -7.23 -18.23 -14.95
CA LYS A 148 -7.44 -18.88 -16.26
C LYS A 148 -7.57 -17.88 -17.42
N LYS A 149 -8.00 -16.65 -17.15
CA LYS A 149 -8.05 -15.55 -18.13
C LYS A 149 -6.71 -14.81 -18.27
N GLY A 150 -5.68 -15.21 -17.53
CA GLY A 150 -4.35 -14.61 -17.55
C GLY A 150 -4.21 -13.34 -16.72
N VAL A 151 -5.19 -13.02 -15.85
CA VAL A 151 -5.07 -11.92 -14.90
C VAL A 151 -3.99 -12.27 -13.88
N ILE A 152 -3.07 -11.33 -13.66
CA ILE A 152 -2.10 -11.42 -12.58
C ILE A 152 -2.55 -10.44 -11.51
N PHE A 153 -2.81 -10.93 -10.32
CA PHE A 153 -2.92 -10.13 -9.11
C PHE A 153 -1.97 -10.77 -8.12
N LEU A 154 -0.96 -10.03 -7.66
CA LEU A 154 0.04 -10.49 -6.70
C LEU A 154 0.44 -9.31 -5.81
N ASP A 155 1.12 -9.62 -4.70
CA ASP A 155 1.92 -8.59 -4.04
C ASP A 155 3.11 -8.16 -4.91
N THR A 156 3.59 -6.93 -4.69
CA THR A 156 4.67 -6.33 -5.48
C THR A 156 5.98 -7.12 -5.39
N ASP A 157 6.27 -7.75 -4.24
CA ASP A 157 7.49 -8.55 -4.05
C ASP A 157 7.44 -9.84 -4.87
N SER A 158 6.30 -10.53 -4.89
CA SER A 158 6.08 -11.73 -5.67
C SER A 158 6.05 -11.43 -7.18
N ALA A 159 5.42 -10.34 -7.59
CA ALA A 159 5.45 -9.91 -8.99
C ALA A 159 6.86 -9.59 -9.50
N LEU A 160 7.71 -8.98 -8.67
CA LEU A 160 9.11 -8.73 -9.02
C LEU A 160 9.88 -10.04 -9.26
N ARG A 161 9.65 -11.08 -8.45
CA ARG A 161 10.35 -12.37 -8.59
C ARG A 161 9.81 -13.23 -9.72
N GLU A 162 8.49 -13.29 -9.86
CA GLU A 162 7.80 -14.27 -10.72
C GLU A 162 7.53 -13.71 -12.12
N HIS A 163 7.43 -12.38 -12.24
CA HIS A 163 7.15 -11.68 -13.50
C HIS A 163 8.16 -10.55 -13.76
N GLU A 164 9.45 -10.79 -13.48
CA GLU A 164 10.52 -9.78 -13.49
C GLU A 164 10.55 -8.96 -14.80
N GLU A 165 10.46 -9.59 -15.97
CA GLU A 165 10.53 -8.91 -17.27
C GLU A 165 9.39 -7.89 -17.45
N LEU A 166 8.15 -8.32 -17.15
CA LEU A 166 6.98 -7.45 -17.22
C LEU A 166 7.06 -6.34 -16.17
N PHE A 167 7.45 -6.69 -14.95
CA PHE A 167 7.60 -5.75 -13.85
C PHE A 167 8.61 -4.66 -14.20
N LYS A 168 9.81 -5.06 -14.62
CA LYS A 168 10.93 -4.17 -14.98
C LYS A 168 10.62 -3.27 -16.17
N GLN A 169 9.77 -3.71 -17.09
CA GLN A 169 9.33 -2.89 -18.22
C GLN A 169 8.55 -1.64 -17.78
N TYR A 170 7.79 -1.72 -16.68
CA TYR A 170 6.85 -0.67 -16.29
C TYR A 170 7.16 0.01 -14.95
N PHE A 171 7.85 -0.67 -14.04
CA PHE A 171 8.12 -0.16 -12.71
C PHE A 171 8.97 1.11 -12.73
N GLY A 172 8.48 2.19 -12.12
CA GLY A 172 9.14 3.49 -12.08
C GLY A 172 9.14 4.24 -13.41
N THR A 173 8.34 3.82 -14.39
CA THR A 173 8.24 4.52 -15.70
C THR A 173 7.30 5.71 -15.64
N VAL A 174 6.29 5.68 -14.77
CA VAL A 174 5.32 6.76 -14.59
C VAL A 174 5.75 7.66 -13.44
N ILE A 175 6.22 7.07 -12.34
CA ILE A 175 6.77 7.78 -11.17
C ILE A 175 8.20 7.30 -10.96
N PRO A 176 9.20 7.95 -11.59
CA PRO A 176 10.59 7.53 -11.45
C PRO A 176 11.10 7.77 -10.03
N GLN A 177 12.17 7.06 -9.66
CA GLN A 177 12.85 7.17 -8.36
C GLN A 177 13.34 8.59 -7.98
N ASN A 178 13.36 9.53 -8.94
CA ASN A 178 13.73 10.93 -8.71
C ASN A 178 12.54 11.89 -8.93
N ASP A 179 11.29 11.41 -8.90
CA ASP A 179 10.12 12.25 -9.10
C ASP A 179 10.05 13.38 -8.06
N ASN A 180 9.91 13.01 -6.79
CA ASN A 180 9.91 13.92 -5.66
C ASN A 180 10.62 13.29 -4.44
N LYS A 181 10.78 14.06 -3.36
CA LYS A 181 11.47 13.62 -2.14
C LYS A 181 10.85 12.34 -1.56
N PHE A 182 9.53 12.28 -1.43
CA PHE A 182 8.83 11.15 -0.81
C PHE A 182 8.68 9.96 -1.77
N ALA A 183 8.54 10.19 -3.07
CA ALA A 183 8.63 9.12 -4.06
C ALA A 183 10.03 8.47 -4.07
N ALA A 184 11.11 9.24 -3.91
CA ALA A 184 12.47 8.71 -3.77
C ALA A 184 12.64 7.90 -2.47
N LEU A 185 12.04 8.36 -1.37
CA LEU A 185 11.99 7.61 -0.12
C LEU A 185 11.30 6.26 -0.32
N ASN A 186 10.07 6.28 -0.83
CA ASN A 186 9.32 5.07 -1.16
C ASN A 186 10.13 4.15 -2.08
N SER A 187 10.71 4.66 -3.18
CA SER A 187 11.53 3.86 -4.09
C SER A 187 12.76 3.21 -3.43
N ALA A 188 13.31 3.81 -2.36
CA ALA A 188 14.42 3.21 -1.62
C ALA A 188 13.98 2.04 -0.72
N VAL A 189 12.85 2.20 -0.02
CA VAL A 189 12.47 1.29 1.07
C VAL A 189 11.08 0.67 0.94
N TRP A 190 10.48 0.72 -0.26
CA TRP A 190 9.16 0.13 -0.49
C TRP A 190 9.15 -1.34 -0.07
N SER A 191 8.04 -1.73 0.52
CA SER A 191 7.80 -3.06 1.05
C SER A 191 6.31 -3.36 0.95
N GLY A 192 5.96 -4.39 0.19
CA GLY A 192 4.58 -4.70 -0.17
C GLY A 192 3.98 -3.76 -1.21
N GLY A 193 2.65 -3.66 -1.23
CA GLY A 193 1.86 -3.08 -2.31
C GLY A 193 1.20 -4.15 -3.17
N SER A 194 0.66 -3.74 -4.32
CA SER A 194 -0.02 -4.63 -5.24
C SER A 194 0.49 -4.50 -6.68
N PHE A 195 0.62 -5.63 -7.36
CA PHE A 195 0.85 -5.70 -8.78
C PHE A 195 -0.37 -6.32 -9.46
N ILE A 196 -0.93 -5.60 -10.42
CA ILE A 196 -2.09 -6.07 -11.20
C ILE A 196 -1.75 -5.97 -12.68
N TYR A 197 -1.96 -7.05 -13.42
CA TYR A 197 -1.97 -7.05 -14.88
C TYR A 197 -3.26 -7.67 -15.39
N VAL A 198 -3.97 -6.93 -16.25
CA VAL A 198 -5.21 -7.37 -16.88
C VAL A 198 -4.99 -7.50 -18.39
N PRO A 199 -5.04 -8.74 -18.96
CA PRO A 199 -4.77 -8.98 -20.38
C PRO A 199 -5.76 -8.31 -21.33
N PRO A 200 -5.42 -8.22 -22.65
CA PRO A 200 -6.27 -7.58 -23.64
C PRO A 200 -7.70 -8.14 -23.66
N GLY A 201 -8.69 -7.24 -23.68
CA GLY A 201 -10.11 -7.57 -23.73
C GLY A 201 -10.69 -8.26 -22.48
N VAL A 202 -9.90 -8.44 -21.42
CA VAL A 202 -10.40 -9.03 -20.17
C VAL A 202 -11.09 -7.96 -19.32
N HIS A 203 -12.34 -8.22 -18.95
CA HIS A 203 -13.11 -7.38 -18.05
C HIS A 203 -13.31 -8.08 -16.71
N ILE A 204 -12.83 -7.44 -15.64
CA ILE A 204 -13.04 -7.91 -14.26
C ILE A 204 -14.30 -7.22 -13.72
N GLU A 205 -15.41 -7.95 -13.61
CA GLU A 205 -16.72 -7.38 -13.23
C GLU A 205 -16.79 -6.98 -11.75
N MET A 206 -16.18 -7.77 -10.87
CA MET A 206 -16.12 -7.48 -9.43
C MET A 206 -14.79 -6.79 -9.09
N PRO A 207 -14.77 -5.90 -8.09
CA PRO A 207 -13.54 -5.23 -7.72
C PRO A 207 -12.49 -6.20 -7.15
N LEU A 208 -11.22 -5.92 -7.46
CA LEU A 208 -10.08 -6.42 -6.72
C LEU A 208 -9.86 -5.49 -5.53
N GLN A 209 -9.47 -6.03 -4.38
CA GLN A 209 -9.24 -5.21 -3.19
C GLN A 209 -7.90 -5.53 -2.53
N ALA A 210 -7.17 -4.50 -2.10
CA ALA A 210 -6.10 -4.67 -1.13
C ALA A 210 -6.40 -3.90 0.16
N TYR A 211 -6.00 -4.50 1.28
CA TYR A 211 -6.16 -3.92 2.60
C TYR A 211 -4.79 -3.69 3.25
N PHE A 212 -4.57 -2.49 3.78
CA PHE A 212 -3.31 -2.08 4.40
C PHE A 212 -3.54 -1.70 5.87
N ARG A 213 -2.78 -2.31 6.78
CA ARG A 213 -2.83 -2.02 8.23
C ARG A 213 -1.44 -1.82 8.83
N ILE A 214 -1.31 -0.79 9.67
CA ILE A 214 -0.11 -0.44 10.45
C ILE A 214 -0.40 -0.75 11.92
N ASN A 215 0.39 -1.58 12.60
CA ASN A 215 0.24 -1.88 14.04
C ASN A 215 1.48 -1.49 14.87
N ALA A 216 2.63 -1.27 14.24
CA ALA A 216 3.86 -0.94 14.95
C ALA A 216 4.00 0.56 15.24
N GLU A 217 4.32 0.92 16.49
CA GLU A 217 4.68 2.29 16.86
C GLU A 217 5.95 2.75 16.12
N ASN A 218 5.94 3.99 15.63
CA ASN A 218 7.04 4.63 14.88
C ASN A 218 7.42 3.87 13.59
N MET A 219 6.50 3.12 13.00
CA MET A 219 6.73 2.48 11.71
C MET A 219 6.34 3.39 10.55
N GLY A 220 7.16 3.36 9.51
CA GLY A 220 6.80 3.90 8.20
C GLY A 220 6.21 2.80 7.30
N GLN A 221 5.07 3.06 6.68
CA GLN A 221 4.49 2.20 5.66
C GLN A 221 4.78 2.74 4.27
N PHE A 222 5.47 1.93 3.46
CA PHE A 222 5.93 2.28 2.13
C PHE A 222 5.43 1.26 1.10
N GLU A 223 4.15 1.32 0.77
CA GLU A 223 3.59 0.46 -0.28
C GLU A 223 3.87 1.03 -1.67
N ARG A 224 4.02 0.16 -2.66
CA ARG A 224 4.12 0.57 -4.05
C ARG A 224 3.25 -0.29 -4.95
N THR A 225 2.27 0.33 -5.59
CA THR A 225 1.26 -0.34 -6.40
C THR A 225 1.49 -0.06 -7.89
N LEU A 226 1.49 -1.11 -8.71
CA LEU A 226 1.64 -1.03 -10.16
C LEU A 226 0.48 -1.77 -10.83
N ILE A 227 -0.34 -1.04 -11.59
CA ILE A 227 -1.52 -1.58 -12.27
C ILE A 227 -1.37 -1.38 -13.77
N LEU A 228 -1.42 -2.49 -14.51
CA LEU A 228 -1.30 -2.57 -15.96
C LEU A 228 -2.63 -3.07 -16.52
N VAL A 229 -3.31 -2.22 -17.29
CA VAL A 229 -4.58 -2.53 -17.94
C VAL A 229 -4.34 -2.52 -19.44
N ASP A 230 -4.36 -3.69 -20.07
CA ASP A 230 -4.04 -3.83 -21.48
C ASP A 230 -5.20 -3.40 -22.40
N GLU A 231 -5.02 -3.54 -23.70
CA GLU A 231 -5.94 -3.00 -24.71
C GLU A 231 -7.37 -3.53 -24.53
N GLY A 232 -8.33 -2.61 -24.43
CA GLY A 232 -9.73 -2.95 -24.22
C GLY A 232 -10.03 -3.68 -22.91
N ALA A 233 -9.10 -3.73 -21.96
CA ALA A 233 -9.29 -4.41 -20.68
C ALA A 233 -9.98 -3.51 -19.64
N TYR A 234 -10.57 -4.11 -18.60
CA TYR A 234 -11.22 -3.38 -17.51
C TYR A 234 -10.87 -3.93 -16.12
N VAL A 235 -10.54 -3.02 -15.20
CA VAL A 235 -10.38 -3.32 -13.77
C VAL A 235 -10.99 -2.24 -12.89
N HIS A 236 -11.62 -2.67 -11.79
CA HIS A 236 -11.88 -1.83 -10.63
C HIS A 236 -11.03 -2.33 -9.47
N TYR A 237 -10.12 -1.51 -8.98
CA TYR A 237 -9.30 -1.78 -7.81
C TYR A 237 -9.70 -0.88 -6.64
N VAL A 238 -9.84 -1.47 -5.46
CA VAL A 238 -10.19 -0.79 -4.22
C VAL A 238 -9.04 -0.94 -3.22
N GLU A 239 -8.56 0.19 -2.73
CA GLU A 239 -7.54 0.30 -1.70
C GLU A 239 -8.20 0.79 -0.40
N GLY A 240 -8.17 -0.06 0.64
CA GLY A 240 -8.64 0.30 1.97
C GLY A 240 -7.48 0.38 2.96
N CYS A 241 -7.31 1.53 3.61
CA CYS A 241 -6.29 1.73 4.64
C CYS A 241 -6.97 2.06 5.98
N THR A 242 -6.66 1.29 7.03
CA THR A 242 -7.02 1.67 8.41
C THR A 242 -5.82 1.51 9.34
N ALA A 243 -5.74 2.38 10.35
CA ALA A 243 -4.75 2.30 11.41
C ALA A 243 -5.42 2.30 12.79
N PRO A 244 -4.89 1.55 13.77
CA PRO A 244 -5.19 1.75 15.19
C PRO A 244 -4.79 3.16 15.65
N ILE A 245 -5.36 3.60 16.78
CA ILE A 245 -5.00 4.89 17.38
C ILE A 245 -3.74 4.70 18.23
N TYR A 246 -2.59 5.14 17.72
CA TYR A 246 -1.34 5.22 18.49
C TYR A 246 -1.06 6.65 18.97
N SER A 247 -0.17 6.76 19.96
CA SER A 247 0.23 8.06 20.54
C SER A 247 1.40 8.74 19.81
N THR A 248 2.14 8.01 18.97
CA THR A 248 3.36 8.48 18.28
C THR A 248 3.15 8.70 16.79
N ASP A 249 3.81 9.72 16.19
CA ASP A 249 3.65 10.03 14.77
C ASP A 249 4.15 8.87 13.86
N SER A 250 3.33 8.49 12.87
CA SER A 250 3.65 7.46 11.87
C SER A 250 3.66 8.06 10.46
N LEU A 251 4.40 7.44 9.55
CA LEU A 251 4.53 7.91 8.16
C LEU A 251 3.96 6.86 7.20
N HIS A 252 2.94 7.24 6.44
CA HIS A 252 2.48 6.48 5.28
C HIS A 252 2.93 7.22 4.01
N SER A 253 3.77 6.56 3.20
CA SER A 253 4.19 7.10 1.91
C SER A 253 4.06 6.06 0.81
N ALA A 254 2.93 6.14 0.11
CA ALA A 254 2.59 5.24 -1.00
C ALA A 254 2.96 5.83 -2.36
N VAL A 255 3.31 4.95 -3.30
CA VAL A 255 3.45 5.29 -4.72
C VAL A 255 2.55 4.39 -5.56
N VAL A 256 1.78 4.99 -6.46
CA VAL A 256 0.83 4.27 -7.32
C VAL A 256 1.02 4.65 -8.78
N GLU A 257 1.36 3.66 -9.59
CA GLU A 257 1.55 3.77 -11.03
C GLU A 257 0.47 2.98 -11.75
N ILE A 258 -0.32 3.64 -12.60
CA ILE A 258 -1.37 2.98 -13.39
C ILE A 258 -1.16 3.26 -14.88
N ILE A 259 -1.12 2.20 -15.68
CA ILE A 259 -0.95 2.29 -17.13
C ILE A 259 -2.18 1.66 -17.78
N VAL A 260 -2.95 2.46 -18.50
CA VAL A 260 -4.19 2.03 -19.17
C VAL A 260 -3.99 2.15 -20.68
N LYS A 261 -3.83 1.00 -21.36
CA LYS A 261 -3.60 0.89 -22.80
C LYS A 261 -4.87 1.21 -23.59
N LYS A 262 -4.73 1.17 -24.92
CA LYS A 262 -5.75 1.64 -25.87
C LYS A 262 -7.12 1.04 -25.59
N GLY A 263 -8.15 1.88 -25.46
CA GLY A 263 -9.53 1.47 -25.18
C GLY A 263 -9.74 0.78 -23.83
N GLY A 264 -8.71 0.66 -22.98
CA GLY A 264 -8.81 0.07 -21.66
C GLY A 264 -9.45 1.02 -20.65
N ARG A 265 -9.93 0.48 -19.54
CA ARG A 265 -10.52 1.27 -18.44
C ARG A 265 -10.04 0.80 -17.08
N ALA A 266 -9.54 1.73 -16.29
CA ALA A 266 -9.19 1.50 -14.90
C ALA A 266 -10.02 2.41 -13.99
N ARG A 267 -10.62 1.82 -12.96
CA ARG A 267 -11.16 2.55 -11.82
C ARG A 267 -10.34 2.22 -10.60
N TYR A 268 -9.85 3.25 -9.93
CA TYR A 268 -9.10 3.12 -8.71
C TYR A 268 -9.82 3.88 -7.60
N THR A 269 -10.24 3.15 -6.57
CA THR A 269 -10.96 3.69 -5.42
C THR A 269 -10.08 3.58 -4.18
N THR A 270 -9.81 4.70 -3.51
CA THR A 270 -9.17 4.71 -2.19
C THR A 270 -10.16 5.17 -1.15
N ILE A 271 -10.25 4.43 -0.05
CA ILE A 271 -10.93 4.89 1.17
C ILE A 271 -9.91 4.76 2.29
N GLN A 272 -9.42 5.90 2.77
CA GLN A 272 -8.51 5.96 3.89
C GLN A 272 -9.21 6.51 5.12
N ASN A 273 -8.89 5.94 6.28
CA ASN A 273 -9.26 6.49 7.56
C ASN A 273 -8.07 6.33 8.51
N TRP A 274 -7.23 7.34 8.57
CA TRP A 274 -6.00 7.35 9.37
C TRP A 274 -6.23 7.98 10.74
N SER A 275 -5.46 7.56 11.74
CA SER A 275 -5.38 8.29 13.00
C SER A 275 -4.72 9.68 12.81
N ASN A 276 -5.01 10.61 13.72
CA ASN A 276 -4.61 12.02 13.60
C ASN A 276 -3.10 12.29 13.75
N ASN A 277 -2.30 11.24 13.97
CA ASN A 277 -0.84 11.23 14.10
C ASN A 277 -0.13 10.71 12.84
N VAL A 278 -0.87 10.37 11.77
CA VAL A 278 -0.28 9.83 10.53
C VAL A 278 0.01 10.94 9.52
N TYR A 279 1.24 11.01 9.02
CA TYR A 279 1.57 11.74 7.80
C TYR A 279 1.25 10.87 6.59
N ASN A 280 0.38 11.34 5.71
CA ASN A 280 -0.05 10.62 4.51
C ASN A 280 0.50 11.33 3.26
N LEU A 281 1.68 10.89 2.81
CA LEU A 281 2.49 11.53 1.77
C LEU A 281 2.59 10.63 0.54
N VAL A 282 1.61 10.76 -0.35
CA VAL A 282 1.39 9.81 -1.44
C VAL A 282 1.75 10.44 -2.78
N THR A 283 2.21 9.63 -3.73
CA THR A 283 2.31 10.05 -5.14
C THR A 283 1.55 9.05 -6.00
N LYS A 284 0.40 9.46 -6.56
CA LYS A 284 -0.40 8.63 -7.48
C LYS A 284 -0.38 9.25 -8.88
N ARG A 285 -0.10 8.45 -9.91
CA ARG A 285 -0.10 8.92 -11.30
C ARG A 285 -0.50 7.80 -12.24
N ALA A 286 -1.31 8.17 -13.24
CA ALA A 286 -1.74 7.27 -14.30
C ALA A 286 -1.37 7.80 -15.68
N VAL A 287 -1.20 6.88 -16.64
CA VAL A 287 -1.10 7.18 -18.07
C VAL A 287 -2.23 6.46 -18.79
N ALA A 288 -3.13 7.23 -19.39
CA ALA A 288 -4.21 6.75 -20.25
C ALA A 288 -3.84 6.96 -21.72
N TYR A 289 -3.80 5.88 -22.50
CA TYR A 289 -3.50 5.90 -23.94
C TYR A 289 -4.77 6.19 -24.77
N GLU A 290 -4.70 6.04 -26.10
CA GLU A 290 -5.80 6.29 -27.04
C GLU A 290 -7.11 5.63 -26.58
N ASP A 291 -8.20 6.39 -26.50
CA ASP A 291 -9.53 5.93 -26.04
C ASP A 291 -9.58 5.26 -24.65
N ALA A 292 -8.50 5.36 -23.86
CA ALA A 292 -8.45 4.79 -22.53
C ALA A 292 -9.14 5.68 -21.49
N THR A 293 -9.70 5.08 -20.44
CA THR A 293 -10.35 5.80 -19.34
C THR A 293 -9.69 5.47 -18.01
N MET A 294 -9.29 6.49 -17.25
CA MET A 294 -8.81 6.36 -15.88
C MET A 294 -9.74 7.14 -14.94
N GLU A 295 -10.29 6.45 -13.93
CA GLU A 295 -11.17 7.03 -12.91
C GLU A 295 -10.52 6.94 -11.52
N TRP A 296 -10.30 8.09 -10.89
CA TRP A 296 -9.89 8.16 -9.48
C TRP A 296 -11.09 8.47 -8.60
N VAL A 297 -11.33 7.66 -7.58
CA VAL A 297 -12.35 7.88 -6.56
C VAL A 297 -11.66 7.87 -5.20
N ASP A 298 -11.50 9.02 -4.55
CA ASP A 298 -10.72 9.12 -3.30
C ASP A 298 -11.58 9.65 -2.15
N GLY A 299 -11.64 8.88 -1.06
CA GLY A 299 -12.27 9.23 0.20
C GLY A 299 -11.20 9.36 1.28
N ASN A 300 -10.88 10.60 1.66
CA ASN A 300 -9.79 10.92 2.59
C ASN A 300 -10.31 11.35 3.97
N LEU A 301 -10.11 10.52 4.98
CA LEU A 301 -10.52 10.81 6.37
C LEU A 301 -9.32 10.69 7.33
N GLY A 302 -9.25 11.57 8.32
CA GLY A 302 -8.21 11.58 9.36
C GLY A 302 -6.86 12.13 8.90
N SER A 303 -5.76 11.61 9.46
CA SER A 303 -4.34 12.04 9.28
C SER A 303 -3.94 13.35 9.97
N LYS A 304 -2.66 13.46 10.35
CA LYS A 304 -2.02 14.70 10.80
C LYS A 304 -1.86 15.68 9.65
N LEU A 305 -1.43 15.15 8.50
CA LEU A 305 -1.24 15.89 7.27
C LEU A 305 -1.42 14.93 6.09
N THR A 306 -2.20 15.33 5.08
CA THR A 306 -2.29 14.64 3.78
C THR A 306 -1.72 15.52 2.67
N MET A 307 -0.80 14.96 1.89
CA MET A 307 -0.30 15.51 0.63
C MET A 307 -0.32 14.40 -0.41
N LYS A 308 -1.09 14.55 -1.49
CA LYS A 308 -1.23 13.58 -2.59
C LYS A 308 -1.07 14.24 -3.95
#